data_AF-A0A9P1D987-F1
#
_entry.id   AF-A0A9P1D987-F1
#
_cell.length_a   1.000
_cell.length_b   1.000
_cell.length_c   1.000
_cell.angle_alpha   90.00
_cell.angle_beta   90.00
_cell.angle_gamma   90.00
#
_symmetry.space_group_name_H-M   'P 1'
#
loop_
_entity.id
_entity.type
_entity.pdbx_description
1 polymer ?
#
loop_
_entity_poly.entity_id
_entity_poly.type
_entity_poly.pdbx_seq_one_letter_code
_entity_poly.pdbx_strand_id
1 'polypeptide(L)'
;MLSDLAVGLPHGPPPQAILEKRHWWTGLLVLLIVTALFEFSTLDVVGGMLTALMLFLACMMLADGMAELPRYALAFSMLSMLCLFFEMVPLLSSIGGRSEVSVEPVDRTTSKNELRITYTTIIKTTPFFDRTKNYIYNGGSVAMILSPVTMLLGAYLAGQAHVELQSNETRDPSPNLTFEASRNANNRTVARIRFQQPSSATETSSNQRFSGPSHRLVWNPCKNTRSI
;
A
#
# COMPACT_ATOMS: atom_id res chain seq x y z
N MET A 1 0.93 -13.49 -17.88
CA MET A 1 2.39 -13.29 -18.00
C MET A 1 3.04 -12.57 -16.81
N LEU A 2 2.35 -11.68 -16.07
CA LEU A 2 2.86 -11.15 -14.78
C LEU A 2 2.72 -12.14 -13.60
N SER A 3 2.05 -13.28 -13.82
CA SER A 3 1.78 -14.30 -12.80
C SER A 3 3.00 -15.16 -12.47
N ASP A 4 3.93 -15.36 -13.42
CA ASP A 4 5.09 -16.25 -13.23
C ASP A 4 6.28 -15.55 -12.55
N LEU A 5 6.23 -14.21 -12.45
CA LEU A 5 7.17 -13.42 -11.64
C LEU A 5 6.65 -13.20 -10.22
N ALA A 6 5.51 -13.80 -9.86
CA ALA A 6 5.16 -14.04 -8.48
C ALA A 6 6.09 -15.16 -7.98
N VAL A 7 7.31 -14.78 -7.62
CA VAL A 7 8.19 -15.56 -6.75
C VAL A 7 7.29 -16.21 -5.71
N GLY A 8 7.22 -17.54 -5.71
CA GLY A 8 6.35 -18.32 -4.83
C GLY A 8 6.78 -18.11 -3.39
N LEU A 9 6.40 -16.97 -2.82
CA LEU A 9 6.67 -16.64 -1.44
C LEU A 9 5.91 -17.69 -0.61
N PRO A 10 6.61 -18.36 0.31
CA PRO A 10 5.98 -19.35 1.17
C PRO A 10 4.80 -18.68 1.87
N HIS A 11 3.60 -19.24 1.69
CA HIS A 11 2.38 -18.76 2.35
C HIS A 11 2.45 -19.16 3.82
N GLY A 12 3.30 -18.46 4.57
CA GLY A 12 3.36 -18.52 6.02
C GLY A 12 2.37 -17.53 6.65
N PRO A 13 2.01 -17.71 7.93
CA PRO A 13 1.30 -16.68 8.66
C PRO A 13 2.11 -15.37 8.62
N PRO A 14 1.47 -14.20 8.43
CA PRO A 14 2.19 -12.93 8.34
C PRO A 14 2.99 -12.68 9.63
N PRO A 15 4.19 -12.08 9.53
CA PRO A 15 5.01 -11.78 10.70
C PRO A 15 4.24 -11.02 11.77
N GLN A 16 4.37 -11.45 13.03
CA GLN A 16 3.63 -10.86 14.15
C GLN A 16 3.85 -9.34 14.28
N ALA A 17 5.05 -8.86 13.95
CA ALA A 17 5.40 -7.43 13.96
C ALA A 17 4.50 -6.58 13.03
N ILE A 18 4.02 -7.15 11.92
CA ILE A 18 3.13 -6.47 10.97
C ILE A 18 1.70 -6.45 11.52
N LEU A 19 1.26 -7.56 12.13
CA LEU A 19 -0.07 -7.69 12.74
C LEU A 19 -0.29 -6.69 13.88
N GLU A 20 0.74 -6.38 14.67
CA GLU A 20 0.67 -5.39 15.75
C GLU A 20 0.36 -3.97 15.23
N LYS A 21 0.77 -3.67 13.99
CA LYS A 21 0.53 -2.36 13.35
C LYS A 21 -0.84 -2.25 12.68
N ARG A 22 -1.71 -3.26 12.79
CA ARG A 22 -3.04 -3.25 12.15
C ARG A 22 -3.86 -1.99 12.44
N HIS A 23 -3.76 -1.46 13.66
CA HIS A 23 -4.45 -0.23 14.06
C HIS A 23 -3.98 0.99 13.23
N TRP A 24 -2.68 1.09 12.93
CA TRP A 24 -2.12 2.17 12.10
C TRP A 24 -2.63 2.10 10.66
N TRP A 25 -2.74 0.89 10.10
CA TRP A 25 -3.30 0.70 8.77
C TRP A 25 -4.80 1.02 8.69
N THR A 26 -5.55 0.71 9.75
CA THR A 26 -6.97 1.10 9.84
C THR A 26 -7.09 2.63 9.96
N GLY A 27 -6.21 3.26 10.74
CA GLY A 27 -6.11 4.72 10.80
C GLY A 27 -5.82 5.34 9.43
N LEU A 28 -4.86 4.80 8.69
CA LEU A 28 -4.55 5.23 7.31
C LEU A 28 -5.76 5.08 6.39
N LEU A 29 -6.51 3.98 6.48
CA LEU A 29 -7.69 3.75 5.65
C LEU A 29 -8.81 4.77 5.95
N VAL A 30 -9.06 5.07 7.22
CA VAL A 30 -10.01 6.13 7.62
C VAL A 30 -9.53 7.49 7.10
N LEU A 31 -8.23 7.78 7.23
CA LEU A 31 -7.63 9.02 6.73
C LEU A 31 -7.80 9.15 5.22
N LEU A 32 -7.54 8.09 4.45
CA LEU A 32 -7.74 8.05 2.99
C LEU A 32 -9.20 8.27 2.59
N ILE A 33 -10.17 7.70 3.33
CA ILE A 33 -11.60 7.94 3.08
C ILE A 33 -11.94 9.42 3.29
N VAL A 34 -11.49 9.99 4.41
CA VAL A 34 -11.73 11.41 4.73
C VAL A 34 -11.09 12.32 3.68
N THR A 35 -9.84 12.06 3.31
CA THR A 35 -9.13 12.80 2.26
C THR A 35 -9.86 12.68 0.92
N ALA A 36 -10.29 11.49 0.52
CA ALA A 36 -11.06 11.30 -0.71
C ALA A 36 -12.35 12.13 -0.71
N LEU A 37 -13.09 12.17 0.39
CA LEU A 37 -14.30 12.99 0.52
C LEU A 37 -13.99 14.49 0.38
N PHE A 38 -12.87 14.95 0.94
CA PHE A 38 -12.42 16.33 0.78
C PHE A 38 -12.06 16.65 -0.67
N GLU A 39 -11.31 15.78 -1.35
CA GLU A 39 -10.94 15.96 -2.77
C GLU A 39 -12.17 15.95 -3.69
N PHE A 40 -13.16 15.10 -3.42
CA PHE A 40 -14.42 15.14 -4.16
C PHE A 40 -15.20 16.44 -3.89
N SER A 41 -15.11 16.98 -2.67
CA SER A 41 -15.79 18.23 -2.31
C SER A 41 -15.12 19.47 -2.92
N THR A 42 -13.81 19.43 -3.18
CA THR A 42 -13.05 20.51 -3.84
C THR A 42 -13.16 20.48 -5.36
N LEU A 43 -13.88 19.49 -5.93
CA LEU A 43 -14.00 19.23 -7.36
C LEU A 43 -12.67 18.93 -8.05
N ASP A 44 -11.65 18.46 -7.31
CA ASP A 44 -10.41 17.95 -7.91
C ASP A 44 -10.61 16.49 -8.32
N VAL A 45 -11.14 16.30 -9.53
CA VAL A 45 -11.44 14.97 -10.06
C VAL A 45 -10.17 14.12 -10.20
N VAL A 46 -9.04 14.74 -10.56
CA VAL A 46 -7.78 14.00 -10.80
C VAL A 46 -7.18 13.55 -9.47
N GLY A 47 -7.10 14.45 -8.48
CA GLY A 47 -6.66 14.13 -7.12
C GLY A 47 -7.57 13.09 -6.44
N GLY A 48 -8.89 13.25 -6.62
CA GLY A 48 -9.88 12.28 -6.12
C GLY A 48 -9.73 10.88 -6.73
N MET A 49 -9.46 10.79 -8.04
CA MET A 49 -9.22 9.50 -8.71
C MET A 49 -7.93 8.82 -8.22
N LEU A 50 -6.85 9.58 -8.03
CA LEU A 50 -5.60 9.06 -7.48
C LEU A 50 -5.79 8.56 -6.04
N THR A 51 -6.47 9.34 -5.21
CA THR A 51 -6.76 8.96 -3.82
C THR A 51 -7.68 7.75 -3.74
N ALA A 52 -8.68 7.63 -4.63
CA ALA A 52 -9.55 6.47 -4.71
C ALA A 52 -8.80 5.19 -5.12
N LEU A 53 -7.83 5.29 -6.05
CA LEU A 53 -6.96 4.18 -6.41
C LEU A 53 -6.12 3.72 -5.21
N MET A 54 -5.54 4.68 -4.47
CA MET A 54 -4.79 4.40 -3.24
C MET A 54 -5.66 3.73 -2.18
N LEU A 55 -6.88 4.25 -1.96
CA LEU A 55 -7.85 3.67 -1.05
C LEU A 55 -8.22 2.23 -1.44
N PHE A 56 -8.41 1.96 -2.74
CA PHE A 56 -8.70 0.62 -3.23
C PHE A 56 -7.56 -0.36 -2.95
N LEU A 57 -6.30 0.04 -3.21
CA LEU A 57 -5.13 -0.79 -2.89
C LEU A 57 -4.99 -1.04 -1.38
N ALA A 58 -5.16 0.00 -0.56
CA ALA A 58 -5.13 -0.14 0.90
C ALA A 58 -6.23 -1.09 1.41
N CYS A 59 -7.43 -1.02 0.81
CA CYS A 59 -8.54 -1.92 1.11
C CYS A 59 -8.20 -3.38 0.74
N MET A 60 -7.67 -3.61 -0.46
CA MET A 60 -7.20 -4.93 -0.90
C MET A 60 -6.14 -5.52 0.03
N MET A 61 -5.18 -4.70 0.49
CA MET A 61 -4.14 -5.13 1.44
C MET A 61 -4.70 -5.57 2.80
N LEU A 62 -5.85 -5.00 3.22
CA LEU A 62 -6.48 -5.29 4.51
C LEU A 62 -7.55 -6.39 4.44
N ALA A 63 -8.12 -6.65 3.27
CA ALA A 63 -9.21 -7.60 3.08
C ALA A 63 -8.83 -9.03 3.49
N ASP A 64 -7.63 -9.48 3.13
CA ASP A 64 -7.15 -10.86 3.39
C ASP A 64 -6.33 -10.98 4.69
N GLY A 65 -6.60 -10.12 5.68
CA GLY A 65 -5.91 -10.17 6.97
C GLY A 65 -4.40 -9.89 6.87
N MET A 66 -3.99 -9.07 5.89
CA MET A 66 -2.60 -8.71 5.58
C MET A 66 -1.73 -9.85 5.00
N ALA A 67 -2.32 -10.96 4.56
CA ALA A 67 -1.58 -12.07 3.95
C ALA A 67 -0.86 -11.65 2.64
N GLU A 68 -1.54 -10.88 1.79
CA GLU A 68 -0.99 -10.39 0.51
C GLU A 68 -0.21 -9.07 0.64
N LEU A 69 -0.03 -8.56 1.87
CA LEU A 69 0.68 -7.31 2.10
C LEU A 69 2.08 -7.26 1.47
N PRO A 70 2.93 -8.31 1.56
CA PRO A 70 4.26 -8.30 0.96
C PRO A 70 4.26 -8.03 -0.55
N ARG A 71 3.25 -8.55 -1.25
CA ARG A 71 3.12 -8.45 -2.70
C ARG A 71 2.78 -7.04 -3.15
N TYR A 72 1.94 -6.35 -2.39
CA TYR A 72 1.42 -5.03 -2.76
C TYR A 72 2.14 -3.87 -2.06
N ALA A 73 2.84 -4.10 -0.95
CA ALA A 73 3.47 -3.05 -0.15
C ALA A 73 4.46 -2.19 -0.94
N LEU A 74 5.33 -2.80 -1.75
CA LEU A 74 6.30 -2.04 -2.54
C LEU A 74 5.61 -1.16 -3.58
N ALA A 75 4.66 -1.73 -4.33
CA ALA A 75 3.88 -0.99 -5.33
C ALA A 75 3.10 0.17 -4.68
N PHE A 76 2.46 -0.09 -3.54
CA PHE A 76 1.74 0.92 -2.77
C PHE A 76 2.66 2.03 -2.26
N SER A 77 3.86 1.69 -1.76
CA SER A 77 4.84 2.68 -1.31
C SER A 77 5.33 3.58 -2.44
N MET A 78 5.65 3.00 -3.60
CA MET A 78 6.10 3.76 -4.77
C MET A 78 5.00 4.68 -5.31
N LEU A 79 3.77 4.16 -5.41
CA LEU A 79 2.62 4.94 -5.86
C LEU A 79 2.29 6.07 -4.87
N SER A 80 2.39 5.81 -3.56
CA SER A 80 2.22 6.84 -2.51
C SER A 80 3.25 7.96 -2.67
N MET A 81 4.53 7.63 -2.87
CA MET A 81 5.60 8.63 -3.05
C MET A 81 5.41 9.48 -4.31
N LEU A 82 4.93 8.87 -5.40
CA LEU A 82 4.64 9.58 -6.64
C LEU A 82 3.42 10.50 -6.50
N CYS A 83 2.37 10.05 -5.82
CA CYS A 83 1.21 10.90 -5.48
C CYS A 83 1.64 12.07 -4.59
N LEU A 84 2.43 11.80 -3.55
CA LEU A 84 3.01 12.82 -2.67
C LEU A 84 3.76 13.88 -3.47
N PHE A 85 4.59 13.47 -4.43
CA PHE A 85 5.35 14.41 -5.26
C PHE A 85 4.43 15.33 -6.07
N PHE A 86 3.39 14.79 -6.70
CA PHE A 86 2.44 15.59 -7.47
C PHE A 86 1.57 16.50 -6.62
N GLU A 87 1.25 16.13 -5.40
CA GLU A 87 0.49 16.97 -4.46
C GLU A 87 1.36 18.04 -3.79
N MET A 88 2.67 17.79 -3.64
CA MET A 88 3.60 18.77 -3.08
C MET A 88 3.78 19.99 -4.01
N VAL A 89 3.74 19.81 -5.34
CA VAL A 89 3.85 20.92 -6.31
C VAL A 89 2.76 21.99 -6.11
N PRO A 90 1.45 21.67 -6.14
CA PRO A 90 0.40 22.66 -5.90
C PRO A 90 0.40 23.20 -4.48
N LEU A 91 0.79 22.41 -3.47
CA LEU A 91 0.94 22.87 -2.09
C LEU A 91 2.00 23.97 -1.98
N LEU A 92 3.19 23.73 -2.56
CA LEU A 92 4.29 24.70 -2.57
C LEU A 92 3.92 25.96 -3.35
N SER A 93 3.20 25.82 -4.46
CA SER A 93 2.69 26.98 -5.20
C SER A 93 1.64 27.79 -4.42
N SER A 94 0.95 27.16 -3.47
CA SER A 94 -0.13 27.80 -2.69
C SER A 94 0.34 28.36 -1.35
N ILE A 95 1.60 28.12 -0.96
CA ILE A 95 2.14 28.58 0.33
C ILE A 95 2.21 30.11 0.42
N GLY A 96 2.30 30.79 -0.73
CA GLY A 96 2.23 32.25 -0.86
C GLY A 96 0.81 32.84 -0.80
N GLY A 97 -0.21 32.00 -0.59
CA GLY A 97 -1.62 32.36 -0.66
C GLY A 97 -2.28 31.88 -1.96
N ARG A 98 -3.61 31.90 -1.98
CA ARG A 98 -4.39 31.58 -3.19
C ARG A 98 -4.66 32.88 -3.94
N SER A 99 -4.21 32.94 -5.18
CA SER A 99 -4.47 34.07 -6.07
C SER A 99 -5.65 33.76 -6.97
N GLU A 100 -6.74 34.48 -6.79
CA GLU A 100 -7.89 34.44 -7.68
C GLU A 100 -7.71 35.53 -8.74
N VAL A 101 -7.65 35.11 -10.00
CA VAL A 101 -7.49 36.00 -11.14
C VAL A 101 -8.86 36.26 -11.73
N SER A 102 -9.42 37.44 -11.46
CA SER A 102 -10.67 37.88 -12.08
C SER A 102 -10.33 38.75 -13.29
N VAL A 103 -10.82 38.35 -14.46
CA VAL A 103 -10.65 39.09 -15.72
C VAL A 103 -11.97 39.76 -16.05
N GLU A 104 -12.01 41.08 -15.94
CA GLU A 104 -13.18 41.87 -16.27
C GLU A 104 -12.89 42.70 -17.53
N PRO A 105 -13.80 42.72 -18.53
CA PRO A 105 -13.64 43.56 -19.71
C PRO A 105 -13.89 45.02 -19.30
N VAL A 106 -12.86 45.87 -19.40
CA VAL A 106 -12.94 47.27 -18.94
C VAL A 106 -13.44 48.20 -20.02
N ASP A 107 -13.05 47.98 -21.28
CA ASP A 107 -13.51 48.81 -22.39
C ASP A 107 -13.53 48.03 -23.71
N ARG A 108 -14.52 48.36 -24.54
CA ARG A 108 -14.69 47.86 -25.90
C ARG A 108 -14.75 49.06 -26.83
N THR A 109 -13.59 49.44 -27.36
CA THR A 109 -13.51 50.53 -28.33
C THR A 109 -13.53 49.95 -29.74
N THR A 110 -14.56 50.31 -30.52
CA THR A 110 -14.64 50.02 -31.95
C THR A 110 -14.15 51.24 -32.71
N SER A 111 -12.97 51.17 -33.31
CA SER A 111 -12.42 52.25 -34.13
C SER A 111 -12.18 51.75 -35.55
N LYS A 112 -12.81 52.40 -36.55
CA LYS A 112 -12.61 52.21 -38.01
C LYS A 112 -12.19 50.78 -38.40
N ASN A 113 -13.09 49.81 -38.23
CA ASN A 113 -12.92 48.37 -38.54
C ASN A 113 -12.05 47.53 -37.58
N GLU A 114 -11.51 48.09 -36.49
CA GLU A 114 -10.78 47.32 -35.46
C GLU A 114 -11.56 47.32 -34.13
N LEU A 115 -11.88 46.13 -33.63
CA LEU A 115 -12.47 45.93 -32.31
C LEU A 115 -11.34 45.73 -31.31
N ARG A 116 -11.03 46.75 -30.50
CA ARG A 116 -10.05 46.65 -29.41
C ARG A 116 -10.80 46.37 -28.11
N ILE A 117 -10.54 45.21 -27.53
CA ILE A 117 -11.06 44.84 -26.19
C ILE A 117 -9.90 44.92 -25.21
N THR A 118 -9.99 45.83 -24.24
CA THR A 118 -9.00 45.94 -23.16
C THR A 118 -9.51 45.17 -21.94
N TYR A 119 -8.75 44.15 -21.55
CA TYR A 119 -9.02 43.36 -20.36
C TYR A 119 -8.17 43.87 -19.20
N THR A 120 -8.77 44.07 -18.03
CA THR A 120 -8.03 44.32 -16.80
C THR A 120 -8.08 43.07 -15.93
N THR A 121 -6.90 42.61 -15.55
CA THR A 121 -6.71 41.44 -14.71
C THR A 121 -6.56 41.90 -13.26
N ILE A 122 -7.55 41.62 -12.42
CA ILE A 122 -7.51 41.90 -10.98
C ILE A 122 -7.05 40.63 -10.27
N ILE A 123 -5.84 40.65 -9.71
CA ILE A 123 -5.29 39.56 -8.92
C ILE A 123 -5.65 39.82 -7.45
N LYS A 124 -6.55 39.01 -6.89
CA LYS A 124 -6.90 39.06 -5.46
C LYS A 124 -6.18 37.91 -4.74
N THR A 125 -5.26 38.25 -3.86
CA THR A 125 -4.56 37.27 -3.02
C THR A 125 -5.28 37.12 -1.69
N THR A 126 -5.76 35.92 -1.38
CA THR A 126 -6.37 35.60 -0.08
C THR A 126 -5.47 34.69 0.74
N PRO A 127 -5.49 34.81 2.09
CA PRO A 127 -4.73 33.92 2.96
C PRO A 127 -5.22 32.46 2.84
N PHE A 128 -4.35 31.52 3.18
CA PHE A 128 -4.63 30.09 3.05
C PHE A 128 -5.88 29.65 3.86
N PHE A 129 -6.06 30.22 5.05
CA PHE A 129 -7.29 30.09 5.84
C PHE A 129 -7.92 31.46 6.01
N ASP A 130 -9.21 31.56 5.69
CA ASP A 130 -9.98 32.79 5.83
C ASP A 130 -11.33 32.48 6.48
N ARG A 131 -11.55 33.00 7.69
CA ARG A 131 -12.79 32.81 8.45
C ARG A 131 -13.98 33.52 7.81
N THR A 132 -13.74 34.49 6.93
CA THR A 132 -14.80 35.22 6.23
C THR A 132 -15.29 34.47 4.98
N LYS A 133 -14.54 33.46 4.52
CA LYS A 133 -14.89 32.64 3.36
C LYS A 133 -15.70 31.40 3.76
N ASN A 134 -16.41 30.84 2.78
CA ASN A 134 -17.27 29.67 2.96
C ASN A 134 -16.48 28.44 3.45
N TYR A 135 -17.16 27.51 4.11
CA TYR A 135 -16.56 26.26 4.60
C TYR A 135 -15.88 25.44 3.48
N ILE A 136 -16.36 25.51 2.25
CA ILE A 136 -15.75 24.84 1.08
C ILE A 136 -14.34 25.39 0.82
N TYR A 137 -14.13 26.69 0.98
CA TYR A 137 -12.82 27.32 0.79
C TYR A 137 -11.81 26.78 1.81
N ASN A 138 -12.17 26.82 3.10
CA ASN A 138 -11.33 26.32 4.18
C ASN A 138 -11.14 24.80 4.12
N GLY A 139 -12.19 24.08 3.71
CA GLY A 139 -12.13 22.63 3.47
C GLY A 139 -11.12 22.26 2.39
N GLY A 140 -11.04 23.03 1.30
CA GLY A 140 -10.01 22.80 0.28
C GLY A 140 -8.60 23.07 0.76
N SER A 141 -8.40 24.06 1.62
CA SER A 141 -7.12 24.32 2.28
C SER A 141 -6.72 23.18 3.23
N VAL A 142 -7.69 22.61 3.96
CA VAL A 142 -7.45 21.40 4.78
C VAL A 142 -7.10 20.20 3.88
N ALA A 143 -7.82 20.00 2.79
CA ALA A 143 -7.58 18.92 1.82
C ALA A 143 -6.14 18.95 1.29
N MET A 144 -5.69 20.14 0.84
CA MET A 144 -4.34 20.36 0.33
C MET A 144 -3.24 19.98 1.33
N ILE A 145 -3.46 20.13 2.64
CA ILE A 145 -2.49 19.71 3.67
C ILE A 145 -2.67 18.23 4.01
N LEU A 146 -3.91 17.78 4.13
CA LEU A 146 -4.24 16.44 4.59
C LEU A 146 -3.80 15.37 3.59
N SER A 147 -3.91 15.66 2.29
CA SER A 147 -3.53 14.70 1.23
C SER A 147 -2.05 14.32 1.28
N PRO A 148 -1.08 15.25 1.24
CA PRO A 148 0.34 14.89 1.31
C PRO A 148 0.73 14.25 2.64
N VAL A 149 0.09 14.63 3.76
CA VAL A 149 0.29 13.96 5.06
C VAL A 149 -0.19 12.50 5.00
N THR A 150 -1.34 12.25 4.37
CA THR A 150 -1.90 10.91 4.17
C THR A 150 -0.99 10.06 3.27
N MET A 151 -0.53 10.62 2.16
CA MET A 151 0.37 9.92 1.22
C MET A 151 1.72 9.61 1.85
N LEU A 152 2.27 10.54 2.64
CA LEU A 152 3.51 10.33 3.37
C LEU A 152 3.37 9.22 4.41
N LEU A 153 2.27 9.19 5.15
CA LEU A 153 1.99 8.13 6.11
C LEU A 153 1.82 6.76 5.42
N GLY A 154 1.14 6.73 4.27
CA GLY A 154 0.98 5.53 3.44
C GLY A 154 2.33 4.98 2.94
N ALA A 155 3.18 5.86 2.40
CA ALA A 155 4.53 5.51 1.97
C ALA A 155 5.38 4.99 3.14
N TYR A 156 5.31 5.66 4.29
CA TYR A 156 6.06 5.27 5.48
C TYR A 156 5.66 3.88 5.99
N LEU A 157 4.36 3.62 6.17
CA LEU A 157 3.87 2.33 6.67
C LEU A 157 4.21 1.18 5.72
N ALA A 158 4.07 1.39 4.40
CA ALA A 158 4.38 0.39 3.41
C ALA A 158 5.90 0.14 3.29
N GLY A 159 6.71 1.20 3.33
CA GLY A 159 8.17 1.08 3.36
C GLY A 159 8.67 0.34 4.60
N GLN A 160 8.12 0.65 5.77
CA GLN A 160 8.47 -0.03 7.01
C GLN A 160 8.09 -1.52 6.95
N ALA A 161 6.90 -1.85 6.43
CA ALA A 161 6.50 -3.24 6.26
C ALA A 161 7.44 -3.99 5.29
N HIS A 162 7.93 -3.33 4.24
CA HIS A 162 8.89 -3.92 3.31
C HIS A 162 10.24 -4.21 3.98
N VAL A 163 10.77 -3.28 4.78
CA VAL A 163 12.02 -3.48 5.54
C VAL A 163 11.88 -4.65 6.52
N GLU A 164 10.74 -4.77 7.21
CA GLU A 164 10.49 -5.88 8.14
C GLU A 164 10.45 -7.23 7.43
N LEU A 165 9.86 -7.29 6.23
CA LEU A 165 9.83 -8.51 5.42
C LEU A 165 11.23 -8.96 5.00
N GLN A 166 12.08 -8.03 4.54
CA GLN A 166 13.48 -8.34 4.19
C GLN A 166 14.30 -8.79 5.41
N SER A 167 14.04 -8.18 6.58
CA SER A 167 14.74 -8.54 7.82
C SER A 167 14.42 -9.95 8.29
N ASN A 168 13.19 -10.43 8.07
CA ASN A 168 12.77 -11.78 8.43
C ASN A 168 13.38 -12.83 7.49
N GLU A 169 13.47 -12.55 6.20
CA GLU A 169 14.10 -13.45 5.23
C GLU A 169 15.59 -13.66 5.53
N THR A 170 16.27 -12.63 6.03
CA THR A 170 17.69 -12.75 6.44
C THR A 170 17.88 -13.57 7.72
N ARG A 171 16.87 -13.57 8.62
CA ARG A 171 16.96 -14.20 9.94
C ARG A 171 16.76 -15.70 9.92
N ASP A 172 16.15 -16.24 8.86
CA ASP A 172 16.14 -17.67 8.57
C ASP A 172 17.29 -17.97 7.61
N PRO A 173 18.53 -18.21 8.10
CA PRO A 173 19.63 -18.63 7.26
C PRO A 173 19.26 -19.95 6.61
N SER A 174 18.78 -19.86 5.37
CA SER A 174 18.55 -20.88 4.37
C SER A 174 18.46 -22.33 4.91
N PRO A 175 17.31 -23.02 4.77
CA PRO A 175 17.22 -24.45 5.05
C PRO A 175 18.16 -25.28 4.17
N ASN A 176 18.78 -24.70 3.13
CA ASN A 176 19.87 -25.34 2.39
C ASN A 176 21.11 -25.60 3.24
N LEU A 177 21.42 -24.79 4.26
CA LEU A 177 22.48 -25.13 5.23
C LEU A 177 22.06 -26.27 6.14
N THR A 178 20.78 -26.37 6.51
CA THR A 178 20.27 -27.50 7.31
C THR A 178 20.12 -28.77 6.49
N PHE A 179 19.75 -28.67 5.21
CA PHE A 179 19.62 -29.78 4.28
C PHE A 179 20.99 -30.24 3.79
N GLU A 180 21.95 -29.35 3.52
CA GLU A 180 23.34 -29.73 3.28
C GLU A 180 24.03 -30.23 4.55
N ALA A 181 23.78 -29.66 5.73
CA ALA A 181 24.28 -30.22 6.98
C ALA A 181 23.67 -31.61 7.25
N SER A 182 22.38 -31.82 6.98
CA SER A 182 21.75 -33.15 7.03
C SER A 182 22.30 -34.10 5.97
N ARG A 183 22.55 -33.62 4.74
CA ARG A 183 23.11 -34.43 3.65
C ARG A 183 24.57 -34.81 3.93
N ASN A 184 25.36 -33.91 4.50
CA ASN A 184 26.73 -34.17 4.95
C ASN A 184 26.78 -35.09 6.19
N ALA A 185 25.83 -34.96 7.12
CA ALA A 185 25.69 -35.89 8.25
C ALA A 185 25.28 -37.30 7.79
N ASN A 186 24.38 -37.40 6.81
CA ASN A 186 23.98 -38.68 6.23
C ASN A 186 25.14 -39.34 5.46
N ASN A 187 25.90 -38.59 4.67
CA ASN A 187 27.08 -39.10 3.95
C ASN A 187 28.19 -39.61 4.89
N ARG A 188 28.37 -39.01 6.08
CA ARG A 188 29.32 -39.51 7.09
C ARG A 188 28.87 -40.82 7.73
N THR A 189 27.57 -41.05 7.86
CA THR A 189 27.02 -42.28 8.45
C THR A 189 27.17 -43.45 7.47
N VAL A 190 26.96 -43.21 6.17
CA VAL A 190 27.15 -44.23 5.12
C VAL A 190 28.62 -44.63 4.95
N ALA A 191 29.57 -43.70 5.17
CA ALA A 191 31.01 -44.04 5.12
C ALA A 191 31.46 -44.97 6.28
N ARG A 192 30.72 -45.03 7.40
CA ARG A 192 31.05 -45.87 8.55
C ARG A 192 30.51 -47.30 8.44
N ILE A 193 29.53 -47.54 7.56
CA ILE A 193 28.90 -48.86 7.34
C ILE A 193 29.45 -49.50 6.04
N ARG A 194 30.74 -49.29 5.74
CA ARG A 194 31.45 -50.03 4.68
C ARG A 194 32.50 -51.01 5.20
N PHE A 195 32.62 -51.14 6.53
CA PHE A 195 33.50 -52.10 7.20
C PHE A 195 32.69 -53.03 8.10
N GLN A 196 31.68 -53.70 7.54
CA GLN A 196 31.20 -55.00 8.03
C GLN A 196 30.11 -55.50 7.08
N GLN A 197 30.52 -56.27 6.09
CA GLN A 197 29.62 -57.11 5.31
C GLN A 197 29.92 -58.57 5.67
N PRO A 198 29.10 -59.21 6.50
CA PRO A 198 28.86 -60.64 6.42
C PRO A 198 27.64 -60.88 5.52
N SER A 199 27.81 -61.84 4.65
CA SER A 199 26.84 -62.38 3.70
C SER A 199 25.58 -62.95 4.35
N SER A 200 24.51 -62.95 3.53
CA SER A 200 23.29 -63.78 3.58
C SER A 200 22.32 -63.57 4.74
N ALA A 201 21.17 -62.94 4.46
CA ALA A 201 19.88 -63.64 4.42
C ALA A 201 18.75 -62.72 3.94
N THR A 202 17.90 -63.31 3.11
CA THR A 202 16.56 -62.88 2.68
C THR A 202 15.69 -62.47 3.86
N GLU A 203 15.12 -61.25 3.87
CA GLU A 203 13.82 -61.04 4.52
C GLU A 203 13.08 -59.79 4.03
N THR A 204 11.81 -60.06 3.70
CA THR A 204 10.78 -59.21 3.15
C THR A 204 10.18 -58.33 4.26
N SER A 205 10.17 -56.99 4.17
CA SER A 205 9.23 -56.21 5.00
C SER A 205 8.89 -54.82 4.47
N SER A 206 7.60 -54.72 4.10
CA SER A 206 6.64 -53.62 4.25
C SER A 206 7.11 -52.15 4.24
N ASN A 207 6.81 -51.49 3.12
CA ASN A 207 6.57 -50.05 3.05
C ASN A 207 5.40 -49.65 3.97
N GLN A 208 5.67 -49.12 5.16
CA GLN A 208 4.64 -48.44 5.95
C GLN A 208 4.47 -47.00 5.46
N ARG A 209 3.50 -46.85 4.56
CA ARG A 209 2.94 -45.57 4.12
C ARG A 209 2.18 -44.93 5.28
N PHE A 210 2.71 -43.83 5.81
CA PHE A 210 2.08 -43.05 6.86
C PHE A 210 0.73 -42.47 6.37
N SER A 211 -0.37 -43.02 6.89
CA SER A 211 -1.73 -42.49 6.69
C SER A 211 -2.14 -41.74 7.96
N GLY A 212 -1.87 -40.44 7.99
CA GLY A 212 -2.39 -39.54 9.03
C GLY A 212 -3.73 -38.95 8.58
N PRO A 213 -4.74 -38.81 9.48
CA PRO A 213 -6.00 -38.17 9.13
C PRO A 213 -5.77 -36.69 8.79
N SER A 214 -6.14 -36.28 7.58
CA SER A 214 -6.15 -34.86 7.22
C SER A 214 -7.32 -34.18 7.93
N HIS A 215 -7.02 -33.47 9.02
CA HIS A 215 -8.01 -32.61 9.67
C HIS A 215 -8.29 -31.41 8.76
N ARG A 216 -9.37 -31.51 7.98
CA ARG A 216 -9.93 -30.41 7.20
C ARG A 216 -10.57 -29.43 8.19
N LEU A 217 -9.92 -28.30 8.43
CA LEU A 217 -10.51 -27.20 9.18
C LEU A 217 -11.69 -26.64 8.38
N VAL A 218 -12.90 -27.01 8.78
CA VAL A 218 -14.15 -26.46 8.23
C VAL A 218 -14.29 -25.05 8.79
N TRP A 219 -14.02 -24.07 7.93
CA TRP A 219 -14.24 -22.66 8.24
C TRP A 219 -15.77 -22.42 8.28
N ASN A 220 -16.31 -22.16 9.46
CA ASN A 220 -17.70 -21.75 9.63
C ASN A 220 -17.76 -20.22 9.56
N PRO A 221 -18.24 -19.60 8.46
CA PRO A 221 -18.47 -18.17 8.43
C PRO A 221 -19.58 -17.83 9.43
N CYS A 222 -19.22 -17.00 10.42
CA CYS A 222 -20.12 -16.46 11.42
C CYS A 222 -21.42 -15.94 10.77
N LYS A 223 -22.54 -16.46 11.28
CA LYS A 223 -23.89 -15.96 11.00
C LYS A 223 -23.98 -14.51 11.46
N ASN A 224 -24.08 -13.61 10.50
CA ASN A 224 -24.43 -12.21 10.68
C ASN A 224 -25.91 -12.14 11.09
N THR A 225 -26.17 -12.03 12.39
CA THR A 225 -27.53 -11.88 12.92
C THR A 225 -27.83 -10.39 13.01
N ARG A 226 -28.46 -9.84 11.97
CA ARG A 226 -29.22 -8.59 12.09
C ARG A 226 -30.53 -8.90 12.83
N SER A 227 -30.66 -8.42 14.05
CA SER A 227 -31.97 -8.15 14.63
C SER A 227 -32.37 -6.72 14.25
N ILE A 228 -33.59 -6.63 13.73
CA ILE A 228 -34.34 -5.44 13.30
C ILE A 228 -34.55 -4.48 14.48
#